data_AF-A0A1Y5SRL9-F1
#
_entry.id   AF-A0A1Y5SRL9-F1
#
_cell.length_a   1.000
_cell.length_b   1.000
_cell.length_c   1.000
_cell.angle_alpha   90.00
_cell.angle_beta   90.00
_cell.angle_gamma   90.00
#
_symmetry.space_group_name_H-M   'P 1'
#
loop_
_entity.id
_entity.type
_entity.pdbx_description
1 polymer ?
#
loop_
_entity_poly.entity_id
_entity_poly.type
_entity_poly.pdbx_seq_one_letter_code
_entity_poly.pdbx_strand_id
1 'polypeptide(L)'
;MSGGTPGRRRLLPAACLLALAGLLAGTPAHAQNQAPADGGAAANDQLDEKIRELIPEALAREALQQALRTIRPELCQGDDMCRLASAEEFANPPLTPDDARAAIYFAMRSAATQWCGLDYKRSYLPMLVYGKHRRKMTDRELFLLSLIHGEFMGEQVSKYVESGQDCPPELRERIDSTFPRLPESGVVE
;
A
#
# COMPACT_ATOMS: atom_id res chain seq x y z
N MET A 1 22.23 33.61 13.49
CA MET A 1 21.87 33.25 12.09
C MET A 1 22.25 31.79 11.89
N SER A 2 21.32 30.87 12.12
CA SER A 2 21.57 29.43 11.98
C SER A 2 21.16 28.99 10.59
N GLY A 3 22.14 28.65 9.75
CA GLY A 3 21.92 28.07 8.44
C GLY A 3 21.52 26.60 8.57
N GLY A 4 20.25 26.30 8.30
CA GLY A 4 19.77 24.92 8.15
C GLY A 4 20.13 24.40 6.76
N THR A 5 20.92 23.33 6.71
CA THR A 5 21.22 22.61 5.48
C THR A 5 19.97 21.88 4.97
N PRO A 6 19.60 22.00 3.69
CA PRO A 6 18.46 21.29 3.13
C PRO A 6 18.73 19.78 3.12
N GLY A 7 17.83 19.01 3.76
CA GLY A 7 17.87 17.55 3.78
C GLY A 7 17.74 16.99 2.37
N ARG A 8 18.73 16.19 1.96
CA ARG A 8 18.70 15.43 0.70
C ARG A 8 17.55 14.42 0.75
N ARG A 9 16.46 14.69 0.04
CA ARG A 9 15.44 13.69 -0.28
C ARG A 9 16.09 12.61 -1.13
N ARG A 10 16.17 11.38 -0.63
CA ARG A 10 16.64 10.23 -1.41
C ARG A 10 15.51 9.82 -2.34
N LEU A 11 15.63 10.19 -3.61
CA LEU A 11 14.77 9.67 -4.67
C LEU A 11 14.92 8.15 -4.74
N LEU A 12 13.80 7.43 -4.80
CA LEU A 12 13.79 6.04 -5.25
C LEU A 12 14.51 5.96 -6.61
N PRO A 13 15.38 4.96 -6.83
CA PRO A 13 16.05 4.80 -8.11
C PRO A 13 15.00 4.66 -9.22
N ALA A 14 15.18 5.40 -10.32
CA ALA A 14 14.24 5.46 -11.46
C ALA A 14 13.84 4.08 -12.02
N ALA A 15 14.66 3.05 -11.80
CA ALA A 15 14.35 1.66 -12.14
C ALA A 15 13.10 1.10 -11.42
N CYS A 16 12.79 1.55 -10.20
CA CYS A 16 11.61 1.11 -9.46
C CYS A 16 10.31 1.71 -10.03
N LEU A 17 10.35 2.97 -10.49
CA LEU A 17 9.23 3.64 -11.15
C LEU A 17 8.90 3.02 -12.53
N LEU A 18 9.91 2.60 -13.28
CA LEU A 18 9.72 2.00 -14.61
C LEU A 18 9.19 0.56 -14.55
N ALA A 19 9.54 -0.22 -13.52
CA ALA A 19 8.99 -1.56 -13.34
C ALA A 19 7.46 -1.53 -13.13
N LEU A 20 6.93 -0.57 -12.36
CA LEU A 20 5.47 -0.41 -12.18
C LEU A 20 4.77 0.04 -13.47
N ALA A 21 5.40 0.88 -14.30
CA ALA A 21 4.82 1.31 -15.57
C ALA A 21 4.82 0.19 -16.63
N GLY A 22 5.86 -0.64 -16.67
CA GLY A 22 5.97 -1.78 -17.60
C GLY A 22 4.97 -2.90 -17.31
N LEU A 23 4.57 -3.10 -16.05
CA LEU A 23 3.57 -4.10 -15.67
C LEU A 23 2.14 -3.78 -16.15
N LEU A 24 1.86 -2.53 -16.52
CA LEU A 24 0.54 -2.08 -16.98
C LEU A 24 0.40 -2.09 -18.50
N ALA A 25 1.50 -2.22 -19.24
CA ALA A 25 1.52 -2.20 -20.71
C ALA A 25 1.25 -3.58 -21.35
N GLY A 26 0.72 -4.55 -20.60
CA GLY A 26 0.30 -5.85 -21.15
C GLY A 26 -0.71 -5.66 -22.28
N THR A 27 -0.37 -6.14 -23.48
CA THR A 27 -1.16 -6.07 -24.72
C THR A 27 -2.59 -6.60 -24.53
N PRO A 28 -3.62 -5.93 -25.07
CA PRO A 28 -5.00 -6.42 -25.00
C PRO A 28 -5.17 -7.63 -25.90
N ALA A 29 -5.04 -8.83 -25.34
CA ALA A 29 -5.48 -10.05 -26.00
C ALA A 29 -7.00 -10.15 -25.83
N HIS A 30 -7.73 -9.83 -26.89
CA HIS A 30 -9.12 -10.25 -27.06
C HIS A 30 -9.20 -11.78 -26.98
N ALA A 31 -9.67 -12.31 -25.85
CA ALA A 31 -10.11 -13.68 -25.74
C ALA A 31 -11.36 -13.73 -24.85
N GLN A 32 -12.51 -13.84 -25.51
CA GLN A 32 -13.71 -14.39 -24.89
C GLN A 32 -13.38 -15.84 -24.51
N ASN A 33 -13.22 -16.13 -23.22
CA ASN A 33 -13.29 -17.48 -22.70
C ASN A 33 -13.69 -17.43 -21.23
N GLN A 34 -14.78 -18.12 -20.91
CA GLN A 34 -15.21 -18.40 -19.56
C GLN A 34 -14.10 -19.20 -18.87
N ALA A 35 -13.39 -18.55 -17.94
CA ALA A 35 -12.34 -19.19 -17.16
C ALA A 35 -12.97 -19.97 -15.99
N PRO A 36 -12.42 -21.15 -15.63
CA PRO A 36 -12.77 -21.82 -14.39
C PRO A 36 -12.40 -20.93 -13.19
N ALA A 37 -13.32 -20.80 -12.24
CA ALA A 37 -13.30 -19.81 -11.15
C ALA A 37 -12.08 -19.88 -10.21
N ASP A 38 -11.31 -20.96 -10.24
CA ASP A 38 -10.26 -21.22 -9.23
C ASP A 38 -8.82 -21.03 -9.75
N GLY A 39 -8.62 -20.79 -11.05
CA GLY A 39 -7.28 -20.67 -11.66
C GLY A 39 -6.65 -19.27 -11.60
N GLY A 40 -7.47 -18.22 -11.51
CA GLY A 40 -7.02 -16.82 -11.58
C GLY A 40 -6.42 -16.29 -10.27
N ALA A 41 -6.90 -16.78 -9.12
CA ALA A 41 -6.43 -16.33 -7.80
C ALA A 41 -4.96 -16.71 -7.57
N ALA A 42 -4.59 -17.96 -7.87
CA ALA A 42 -3.22 -18.44 -7.67
C ALA A 42 -2.17 -17.74 -8.53
N ALA A 43 -2.52 -17.35 -9.76
CA ALA A 43 -1.61 -16.62 -10.65
C ALA A 43 -1.38 -15.17 -10.17
N ASN A 44 -2.44 -14.51 -9.68
CA ASN A 44 -2.35 -13.17 -9.12
C ASN A 44 -1.56 -13.16 -7.80
N ASP A 45 -1.71 -14.19 -6.96
CA ASP A 45 -0.96 -14.32 -5.71
C ASP A 45 0.56 -14.43 -5.97
N GLN A 46 0.97 -15.18 -7.00
CA GLN A 46 2.39 -15.32 -7.34
C GLN A 46 3.00 -14.03 -7.89
N LEU A 47 2.22 -13.25 -8.66
CA LEU A 47 2.67 -11.95 -9.15
C LEU A 47 2.76 -10.94 -8.02
N ASP A 48 1.77 -10.91 -7.13
CA ASP A 48 1.75 -10.05 -5.95
C ASP A 48 2.99 -10.30 -5.07
N GLU A 49 3.37 -11.57 -4.88
CA GLU A 49 4.57 -11.91 -4.11
C GLU A 49 5.85 -11.42 -4.80
N LYS A 50 5.99 -11.63 -6.11
CA LYS A 50 7.14 -11.12 -6.88
C LYS A 50 7.26 -9.60 -6.82
N ILE A 51 6.14 -8.87 -6.86
CA ILE A 51 6.17 -7.40 -6.77
C ILE A 51 6.62 -6.96 -5.36
N ARG A 52 6.20 -7.66 -4.31
CA ARG A 52 6.66 -7.38 -2.94
C ARG A 52 8.17 -7.57 -2.79
N GLU A 53 8.74 -8.57 -3.45
CA GLU A 53 10.20 -8.79 -3.47
C GLU A 53 10.98 -7.63 -4.11
N LEU A 54 10.35 -6.86 -5.00
CA LEU A 54 10.97 -5.66 -5.59
C LEU A 54 11.11 -4.51 -4.59
N ILE A 55 10.39 -4.54 -3.46
CA ILE A 55 10.52 -3.55 -2.39
C ILE A 55 11.75 -3.91 -1.55
N PRO A 56 12.83 -3.10 -1.55
CA PRO A 56 14.04 -3.44 -0.83
C PRO A 56 13.77 -3.56 0.68
N GLU A 57 14.40 -4.54 1.33
CA GLU A 57 14.22 -4.75 2.77
C GLU A 57 14.60 -3.50 3.58
N ALA A 58 15.65 -2.79 3.15
CA ALA A 58 16.09 -1.55 3.76
C ALA A 58 14.99 -0.48 3.77
N LEU A 59 14.24 -0.35 2.66
CA LEU A 59 13.12 0.59 2.56
C LEU A 59 11.98 0.18 3.50
N ALA A 60 11.67 -1.12 3.57
CA ALA A 60 10.63 -1.64 4.45
C ALA A 60 10.98 -1.41 5.95
N ARG A 61 12.25 -1.62 6.33
CA ARG A 61 12.75 -1.31 7.67
C ARG A 61 12.68 0.19 7.97
N GLU A 62 13.06 1.04 7.02
CA GLU A 62 12.97 2.50 7.17
C GLU A 62 11.52 2.96 7.35
N ALA A 63 10.60 2.43 6.53
CA ALA A 63 9.18 2.71 6.62
C ALA A 63 8.60 2.36 8.00
N LEU A 64 8.98 1.19 8.53
CA LEU A 64 8.55 0.77 9.85
C LEU A 64 9.07 1.68 10.97
N GLN A 65 10.35 2.03 10.91
CA GLN A 65 10.97 2.95 11.85
C GLN A 65 10.33 4.35 11.77
N GLN A 66 9.95 4.77 10.56
CA GLN A 66 9.23 6.03 10.36
C GLN A 66 7.81 5.97 10.94
N ALA A 67 7.08 4.87 10.71
CA ALA A 67 5.75 4.70 11.29
C ALA A 67 5.77 4.78 12.82
N LEU A 68 6.74 4.12 13.47
CA LEU A 68 6.94 4.19 14.92
C LEU A 68 7.21 5.63 15.43
N ARG A 69 7.97 6.43 14.67
CA ARG A 69 8.25 7.85 15.01
C ARG A 69 7.04 8.77 14.80
N THR A 70 6.14 8.40 13.90
CA THR A 70 5.04 9.27 13.45
C THR A 70 3.75 9.01 14.22
N ILE A 71 3.78 8.12 15.22
CA ILE A 71 2.63 7.91 16.11
C ILE A 71 2.35 9.22 16.86
N ARG A 72 1.12 9.70 16.73
CA ARG A 72 0.64 10.94 17.33
C ARG A 72 -0.51 10.63 18.29
N PRO A 73 -0.24 10.41 19.60
CA PRO A 73 -1.26 10.02 20.58
C PRO A 73 -2.45 10.99 20.63
N GLU A 74 -2.21 12.28 20.35
CA GLU A 74 -3.22 13.32 20.35
C GLU A 74 -4.32 13.12 19.29
N LEU A 75 -4.08 12.30 18.26
CA LEU A 75 -5.07 12.00 17.23
C LEU A 75 -6.03 10.86 17.58
N CYS A 76 -5.78 10.14 18.68
CA CYS A 76 -6.42 8.84 18.94
C CYS A 76 -7.27 8.77 20.20
N GLN A 77 -7.69 9.93 20.74
CA GLN A 77 -8.71 10.02 21.80
C GLN A 77 -8.47 9.12 23.04
N GLY A 78 -7.22 8.72 23.30
CA GLY A 78 -6.84 7.89 24.45
C GLY A 78 -6.72 6.38 24.18
N ASP A 79 -6.82 5.92 22.92
CA ASP A 79 -6.62 4.51 22.60
C ASP A 79 -5.15 4.08 22.71
N ASP A 80 -4.91 2.93 23.37
CA ASP A 80 -3.57 2.35 23.61
C ASP A 80 -2.79 2.08 22.31
N MET A 81 -3.50 1.83 21.21
CA MET A 81 -2.90 1.63 19.88
C MET A 81 -2.10 2.85 19.39
N CYS A 82 -2.32 4.04 19.96
CA CYS A 82 -1.59 5.25 19.62
C CYS A 82 -0.63 5.72 20.71
N ARG A 83 -0.27 4.86 21.68
CA ARG A 83 0.84 5.20 22.57
C ARG A 83 2.11 5.40 21.75
N LEU A 84 2.97 6.33 22.18
CA LEU A 84 4.29 6.50 21.60
C LEU A 84 5.04 5.17 21.60
N ALA A 85 5.81 4.93 20.54
CA ALA A 85 6.67 3.76 20.45
C ALA A 85 7.66 3.73 21.61
N SER A 86 7.79 2.58 22.28
CA SER A 86 8.78 2.39 23.34
C SER A 86 10.16 2.16 22.74
N ALA A 87 11.22 2.32 23.55
CA ALA A 87 12.57 1.93 23.14
C ALA A 87 12.66 0.45 22.74
N GLU A 88 11.87 -0.41 23.39
CA GLU A 88 11.76 -1.82 23.05
C GLU A 88 11.13 -2.03 21.65
N GLU A 89 10.06 -1.31 21.30
CA GLU A 89 9.47 -1.40 19.95
C GLU A 89 10.43 -0.87 18.87
N PHE A 90 11.27 0.12 19.18
CA PHE A 90 12.29 0.57 18.23
C PHE A 90 13.36 -0.51 17.98
N ALA A 91 13.75 -1.25 19.03
CA ALA A 91 14.72 -2.33 18.94
C ALA A 91 14.13 -3.61 18.33
N ASN A 92 12.89 -3.93 18.70
CA ASN A 92 12.12 -5.11 18.27
C ASN A 92 10.73 -4.65 17.77
N PRO A 93 10.65 -4.17 16.53
CA PRO A 93 9.38 -3.70 15.98
C PRO A 93 8.31 -4.81 15.97
N PRO A 94 7.04 -4.46 16.25
CA PRO A 94 5.96 -5.45 16.27
C PRO A 94 5.60 -5.97 14.87
N LEU A 95 5.99 -5.26 13.80
CA LEU A 95 5.86 -5.73 12.42
C LEU A 95 7.20 -6.27 11.91
N THR A 96 7.14 -7.27 11.04
CA THR A 96 8.31 -7.70 10.27
C THR A 96 8.54 -6.78 9.06
N PRO A 97 9.76 -6.78 8.47
CA PRO A 97 9.98 -6.11 7.19
C PRO A 97 9.03 -6.58 6.08
N ASP A 98 8.61 -7.85 6.07
CA ASP A 98 7.69 -8.36 5.07
C ASP A 98 6.27 -7.81 5.24
N ASP A 99 5.81 -7.61 6.47
CA ASP A 99 4.53 -6.94 6.72
C ASP A 99 4.58 -5.47 6.25
N ALA A 100 5.72 -4.79 6.45
CA ALA A 100 5.94 -3.44 5.93
C ALA A 100 5.99 -3.39 4.39
N ARG A 101 6.60 -4.39 3.73
CA ARG A 101 6.56 -4.53 2.26
C ARG A 101 5.13 -4.69 1.76
N ALA A 102 4.34 -5.54 2.43
CA ALA A 102 2.94 -5.72 2.09
C ALA A 102 2.18 -4.39 2.21
N ALA A 103 2.38 -3.63 3.29
CA ALA A 103 1.76 -2.32 3.47
C ALA A 103 2.10 -1.34 2.34
N ILE A 104 3.39 -1.24 1.96
CA ILE A 104 3.86 -0.40 0.85
C ILE A 104 3.24 -0.84 -0.48
N TYR A 105 3.18 -2.15 -0.73
CA TYR A 105 2.56 -2.70 -1.94
C TYR A 105 1.08 -2.31 -2.06
N PHE A 106 0.30 -2.50 -0.99
CA PHE A 106 -1.10 -2.09 -0.94
C PHE A 106 -1.27 -0.58 -0.99
N ALA A 107 -0.31 0.20 -0.50
CA ALA A 107 -0.28 1.66 -0.60
C ALA A 107 -0.18 2.11 -2.06
N MET A 108 0.71 1.50 -2.84
CA MET A 108 0.86 1.79 -4.28
C MET A 108 -0.41 1.44 -5.06
N ARG A 109 -1.05 0.30 -4.76
CA ARG A 109 -2.35 -0.08 -5.35
C ARG A 109 -3.45 0.90 -4.98
N SER A 110 -3.54 1.28 -3.72
CA SER A 110 -4.51 2.27 -3.23
C SER A 110 -4.29 3.64 -3.88
N ALA A 111 -3.03 4.06 -4.07
CA ALA A 111 -2.69 5.30 -4.75
C ALA A 111 -3.12 5.28 -6.22
N ALA A 112 -2.83 4.20 -6.95
CA ALA A 112 -3.27 4.04 -8.33
C ALA A 112 -4.81 4.02 -8.44
N THR A 113 -5.49 3.34 -7.51
CA THR A 113 -6.96 3.30 -7.43
C THR A 113 -7.53 4.71 -7.26
N GLN A 114 -6.99 5.47 -6.30
CA GLN A 114 -7.42 6.85 -6.06
C GLN A 114 -7.13 7.78 -7.24
N TRP A 115 -5.95 7.68 -7.84
CA TRP A 115 -5.57 8.47 -9.01
C TRP A 115 -6.50 8.20 -10.20
N CYS A 116 -6.96 6.97 -10.36
CA CYS A 116 -7.95 6.60 -11.38
C CYS A 116 -9.41 6.90 -11.00
N GLY A 117 -9.66 7.64 -9.92
CA GLY A 117 -11.01 8.04 -9.49
C GLY A 117 -11.85 6.90 -8.91
N LEU A 118 -11.20 5.82 -8.43
CA LEU A 118 -11.83 4.68 -7.78
C LEU A 118 -11.56 4.75 -6.26
N ASP A 119 -12.37 4.05 -5.46
CA ASP A 119 -12.18 4.04 -4.00
C ASP A 119 -10.94 3.23 -3.58
N TYR A 120 -9.94 3.92 -3.01
CA TYR A 120 -8.69 3.33 -2.51
C TYR A 120 -8.91 2.21 -1.49
N LYS A 121 -10.05 2.22 -0.78
CA LYS A 121 -10.43 1.22 0.22
C LYS A 121 -10.58 -0.17 -0.38
N ARG A 122 -10.80 -0.29 -1.69
CA ARG A 122 -10.81 -1.55 -2.44
C ARG A 122 -9.49 -2.32 -2.35
N SER A 123 -8.38 -1.63 -2.13
CA SER A 123 -7.06 -2.22 -1.89
C SER A 123 -6.70 -2.23 -0.39
N TYR A 124 -7.05 -1.18 0.34
CA TYR A 124 -6.70 -1.03 1.75
C TYR A 124 -7.46 -1.98 2.70
N LEU A 125 -8.78 -2.17 2.52
CA LEU A 125 -9.56 -3.02 3.43
C LEU A 125 -9.19 -4.51 3.34
N PRO A 126 -8.98 -5.10 2.15
CA PRO A 126 -8.51 -6.48 2.06
C PRO A 126 -7.20 -6.74 2.81
N MET A 127 -6.26 -5.78 2.78
CA MET A 127 -5.01 -5.86 3.54
C MET A 127 -5.27 -5.95 5.05
N LEU A 128 -6.13 -5.08 5.60
CA LEU A 128 -6.48 -5.11 7.02
C LEU A 128 -7.27 -6.36 7.41
N VAL A 129 -8.23 -6.78 6.58
CA VAL A 129 -9.01 -8.00 6.80
C VAL A 129 -8.09 -9.23 6.82
N TYR A 130 -7.15 -9.31 5.87
CA TYR A 130 -6.14 -10.37 5.85
C TYR A 130 -5.28 -10.34 7.12
N GLY A 131 -4.76 -9.17 7.50
CA GLY A 131 -3.98 -8.98 8.74
C GLY A 131 -4.74 -9.44 9.99
N LYS A 132 -5.98 -8.98 10.16
CA LYS A 132 -6.82 -9.30 11.33
C LYS A 132 -7.22 -10.78 11.35
N HIS A 133 -7.76 -11.31 10.26
CA HIS A 133 -8.42 -12.61 10.27
C HIS A 133 -7.48 -13.77 9.97
N ARG A 134 -6.52 -13.59 9.06
CA ARG A 134 -5.59 -14.65 8.62
C ARG A 134 -4.31 -14.64 9.44
N ARG A 135 -3.71 -13.46 9.63
CA ARG A 135 -2.44 -13.30 10.37
C ARG A 135 -2.61 -13.09 11.87
N LYS A 136 -3.84 -12.87 12.35
CA LYS A 136 -4.16 -12.62 13.77
C LYS A 136 -3.37 -11.44 14.35
N MET A 137 -3.10 -10.43 13.52
CA MET A 137 -2.42 -9.22 13.96
C MET A 137 -3.23 -8.52 15.05
N THR A 138 -2.51 -8.04 16.05
CA THR A 138 -2.98 -7.14 17.09
C THR A 138 -3.41 -5.81 16.50
N ASP A 139 -4.19 -5.05 17.27
CA ASP A 139 -4.66 -3.75 16.82
C ASP A 139 -3.50 -2.74 16.68
N ARG A 140 -2.43 -2.91 17.47
CA ARG A 140 -1.17 -2.14 17.35
C ARG A 140 -0.44 -2.42 16.04
N GLU A 141 -0.34 -3.69 15.64
CA GLU A 141 0.26 -4.08 14.37
C GLU A 141 -0.55 -3.54 13.19
N LEU A 142 -1.88 -3.68 13.22
CA LEU A 142 -2.77 -3.15 12.17
C LEU A 142 -2.67 -1.63 12.07
N PHE A 143 -2.58 -0.92 13.19
CA PHE A 143 -2.39 0.52 13.21
C PHE A 143 -1.07 0.93 12.54
N LEU A 144 0.04 0.27 12.86
CA LEU A 144 1.33 0.54 12.21
C LEU A 144 1.30 0.23 10.72
N LEU A 145 0.60 -0.84 10.34
CA LEU A 145 0.41 -1.24 8.95
C LEU A 145 -0.37 -0.16 8.18
N SER A 146 -1.40 0.42 8.79
CA SER A 146 -2.13 1.58 8.27
C SER A 146 -1.30 2.85 8.18
N LEU A 147 -0.41 3.13 9.14
CA LEU A 147 0.48 4.29 9.07
C LEU A 147 1.46 4.20 7.90
N ILE A 148 2.09 3.03 7.71
CA ILE A 148 2.97 2.78 6.56
C ILE A 148 2.19 2.92 5.25
N HIS A 149 0.99 2.34 5.20
CA HIS A 149 0.13 2.43 4.02
C HIS A 149 -0.21 3.89 3.67
N GLY A 150 -0.67 4.67 4.66
CA GLY A 150 -1.08 6.06 4.45
C GLY A 150 0.06 6.95 3.95
N GLU A 151 1.26 6.82 4.52
CA GLU A 151 2.45 7.59 4.12
C GLU A 151 2.81 7.34 2.65
N PHE A 152 3.00 6.06 2.28
CA PHE A 152 3.42 5.70 0.92
C PHE A 152 2.32 5.95 -0.12
N MET A 153 1.04 5.81 0.29
CA MET A 153 -0.08 6.13 -0.57
C MET A 153 -0.11 7.63 -0.85
N GLY A 154 0.04 8.46 0.19
CA GLY A 154 0.10 9.92 0.05
C GLY A 154 1.24 10.35 -0.88
N GLU A 155 2.45 9.84 -0.64
CA GLU A 155 3.62 10.12 -1.49
C GLU A 155 3.36 9.73 -2.95
N GLN A 156 2.79 8.55 -3.19
CA GLN A 156 2.57 8.04 -4.54
C GLN A 156 1.44 8.80 -5.27
N VAL A 157 0.36 9.17 -4.56
CA VAL A 157 -0.69 10.04 -5.12
C VAL A 157 -0.11 11.40 -5.52
N SER A 158 0.73 12.00 -4.67
CA SER A 158 1.40 13.27 -5.00
C SER A 158 2.22 13.16 -6.29
N LYS A 159 2.98 12.07 -6.48
CA LYS A 159 3.75 11.84 -7.72
C LYS A 159 2.86 11.75 -8.96
N TYR A 160 1.70 11.08 -8.87
CA TYR A 160 0.76 11.03 -9.99
C TYR A 160 0.22 12.42 -10.33
N VAL A 161 -0.18 13.20 -9.32
CA VAL A 161 -0.66 14.58 -9.52
C VAL A 161 0.42 15.49 -10.12
N GLU A 162 1.64 15.42 -9.60
CA GLU A 162 2.79 16.21 -10.07
C GLU A 162 3.20 15.88 -11.52
N SER A 163 2.93 14.65 -11.98
CA SER A 163 3.19 14.26 -13.37
C SER A 163 2.32 15.00 -14.39
N GLY A 164 1.18 15.54 -13.96
CA GLY A 164 0.19 16.16 -14.83
C GLY A 164 -0.51 15.20 -15.80
N GLN A 165 -0.29 13.89 -15.63
CA GLN A 165 -0.92 12.86 -16.46
C GLN A 165 -2.24 12.39 -15.83
N ASP A 166 -3.26 12.24 -16.66
CA ASP A 166 -4.50 11.57 -16.28
C ASP A 166 -4.31 10.04 -16.24
N CYS A 167 -5.11 9.36 -15.42
CA CYS A 167 -5.13 7.89 -15.44
C CYS A 167 -5.66 7.39 -16.79
N PRO A 168 -4.90 6.56 -17.52
CA PRO A 168 -5.35 6.00 -18.79
C PRO A 168 -6.64 5.18 -18.62
N PRO A 169 -7.61 5.28 -19.55
CA PRO A 169 -8.86 4.51 -19.47
C PRO A 169 -8.65 3.01 -19.30
N GLU A 170 -7.66 2.45 -20.01
CA GLU A 170 -7.33 1.03 -19.99
C GLU A 170 -6.74 0.60 -18.64
N LEU A 171 -6.05 1.52 -17.96
CA LEU A 171 -5.55 1.28 -16.61
C LEU A 171 -6.71 1.31 -15.60
N ARG A 172 -7.58 2.31 -15.71
CA ARG A 172 -8.76 2.43 -14.83
C ARG A 172 -9.64 1.19 -14.92
N GLU A 173 -9.96 0.72 -16.13
CA GLU A 173 -10.77 -0.47 -16.35
C GLU A 173 -10.12 -1.74 -15.77
N ARG A 174 -8.81 -1.87 -15.91
CA ARG A 174 -8.05 -2.98 -15.32
C ARG A 174 -8.11 -2.96 -13.80
N ILE A 175 -7.92 -1.80 -13.18
CA ILE A 175 -8.02 -1.64 -11.72
C ILE A 175 -9.46 -1.93 -11.26
N ASP A 176 -10.46 -1.43 -11.98
CA ASP A 176 -11.88 -1.64 -11.63
C ASP A 176 -12.29 -3.11 -11.70
N SER A 177 -11.75 -3.88 -12.64
CA SER A 177 -12.02 -5.31 -12.77
C SER A 177 -11.21 -6.18 -11.82
N THR A 178 -10.03 -5.72 -11.37
CA THR A 178 -9.13 -6.53 -10.52
C THR A 178 -9.46 -6.44 -9.03
N PHE A 179 -9.84 -5.27 -8.52
CA PHE A 179 -10.06 -5.11 -7.08
C PHE A 179 -11.50 -5.41 -6.68
N PRO A 180 -11.75 -5.96 -5.48
CA PRO A 180 -13.13 -6.18 -5.03
C PRO A 180 -13.87 -4.85 -5.00
N ARG A 181 -15.12 -4.83 -5.46
CA ARG A 181 -16.00 -3.68 -5.26
C ARG A 181 -16.45 -3.69 -3.81
N LEU A 182 -16.45 -2.51 -3.20
CA LEU A 182 -17.05 -2.37 -1.88
C LEU A 182 -18.57 -2.32 -2.03
N PRO A 183 -19.34 -2.86 -1.07
CA PRO A 183 -20.77 -2.67 -1.07
C PRO A 183 -21.06 -1.16 -1.12
N GLU A 184 -21.93 -0.74 -2.04
CA GLU A 184 -22.49 0.61 -1.99
C GLU A 184 -23.10 0.76 -0.60
N SER A 185 -22.67 1.79 0.15
CA SER A 185 -23.12 2.03 1.51
C SER A 185 -24.65 2.09 1.55
N GLY A 186 -25.30 0.96 1.91
CA GLY A 186 -26.74 0.84 1.72
C GLY A 186 -27.39 -0.45 2.22
N VAL A 187 -26.73 -1.61 2.22
CA VAL A 187 -27.34 -2.84 2.78
C VAL A 187 -26.27 -3.74 3.38
N VAL A 188 -26.18 -3.73 4.72
CA VAL A 188 -25.70 -4.89 5.49
C VAL A 188 -26.98 -5.51 6.05
N GLU A 189 -27.47 -6.58 5.42
CA GLU A 189 -28.42 -7.49 6.07
C GLU A 189 -27.67 -8.41 7.05
#